data_AF-A0A7W9A0B5-F1
#
_entry.id   AF-A0A7W9A0B5-F1
#
_cell.length_a   1.000
_cell.length_b   1.000
_cell.length_c   1.000
_cell.angle_alpha   90.00
_cell.angle_beta   90.00
_cell.angle_gamma   90.00
#
_symmetry.space_group_name_H-M   'P 1'
#
loop_
_entity.id
_entity.type
_entity.pdbx_description
1 polymer ?
#
loop_
_entity_poly.entity_id
_entity_poly.type
_entity_poly.pdbx_seq_one_letter_code
_entity_poly.pdbx_strand_id
1 'polypeptide(L)'
;MTADDQKWMLYLGHAVSAFRASGSIPRGESHPGGWLAIQRRGARSGEPWMTLHRQMKLDESLPGWRESPKPPQRSRTEITVALQRHIQTTGRLPRQNGETADEQRLGAWLTAQRVAHHSGSLNAELTAWLNVTCPGWEGDGSRQTAWERTAGELGAYVRRTGCWPNRRSAAADERRLATWVKNRRNENRSDQISAERIALLDQLAPGWQDPR
;
A
#
# COMPACT_ATOMS: atom_id res chain seq x y z
N MET A 1 17.70 -39.02 5.52
CA MET A 1 17.53 -37.55 5.49
C MET A 1 16.79 -37.21 4.20
N THR A 2 15.66 -36.50 4.27
CA THR A 2 14.83 -36.23 3.08
C THR A 2 15.43 -35.10 2.23
N ALA A 3 15.00 -34.97 0.97
CA ALA A 3 15.41 -33.86 0.11
C ALA A 3 14.99 -32.49 0.68
N ASP A 4 13.87 -32.45 1.40
CA ASP A 4 13.40 -31.25 2.11
C ASP A 4 14.35 -30.88 3.26
N ASP A 5 14.84 -31.87 4.01
CA ASP A 5 15.80 -31.64 5.10
C ASP A 5 17.16 -31.17 4.57
N GLN A 6 17.62 -31.70 3.42
CA GLN A 6 18.86 -31.24 2.78
C GLN A 6 18.77 -29.76 2.39
N LYS A 7 17.65 -29.36 1.76
CA LYS A 7 17.40 -27.97 1.40
C LYS A 7 17.28 -27.07 2.63
N TRP A 8 16.62 -27.54 3.68
CA TRP A 8 16.48 -26.81 4.93
C TRP A 8 17.84 -26.57 5.59
N MET A 9 18.71 -27.58 5.64
CA MET A 9 20.06 -27.47 6.18
C MET A 9 20.95 -26.53 5.36
N LEU A 10 20.81 -26.51 4.03
CA LEU A 10 21.51 -25.55 3.18
C LEU A 10 21.10 -24.10 3.51
N TYR A 11 19.80 -23.86 3.68
CA TYR A 11 19.28 -22.53 3.99
C TYR A 11 19.66 -22.06 5.39
N LEU A 12 19.69 -22.98 6.36
CA LEU A 12 20.28 -22.72 7.66
C LEU A 12 21.77 -22.32 7.52
N GLY A 13 22.54 -23.04 6.72
CA GLY A 13 23.96 -22.72 6.47
C GLY A 13 24.16 -21.30 5.93
N HIS A 14 23.31 -20.86 4.99
CA HIS A 14 23.34 -19.49 4.48
C HIS A 14 23.04 -18.46 5.58
N ALA A 15 22.04 -18.73 6.43
CA ALA A 15 21.68 -17.84 7.53
C ALA A 15 22.80 -17.74 8.58
N VAL A 16 23.44 -18.87 8.93
CA VAL A 16 24.58 -18.94 9.86
C VAL A 16 25.79 -18.21 9.30
N SER A 17 26.09 -18.38 8.01
CA SER A 17 27.18 -17.66 7.35
C SER A 17 26.98 -16.15 7.42
N ALA A 18 25.77 -15.67 7.09
CA ALA A 18 25.42 -14.26 7.17
C ALA A 18 25.45 -13.71 8.61
N PHE A 19 25.01 -14.51 9.60
CA PHE A 19 25.10 -14.15 11.02
C PHE A 19 26.56 -14.02 11.47
N ARG A 20 27.42 -14.99 11.13
CA ARG A 20 28.85 -14.94 11.47
C ARG A 20 29.58 -13.77 10.83
N ALA A 21 29.19 -13.40 9.60
CA ALA A 21 29.79 -12.27 8.89
C ALA A 21 29.38 -10.91 9.47
N SER A 22 28.15 -10.77 9.96
CA SER A 22 27.59 -9.48 10.38
C SER A 22 27.41 -9.30 11.89
N GLY A 23 27.55 -10.37 12.67
CA GLY A 23 27.20 -10.41 14.09
C GLY A 23 25.70 -10.23 14.37
N SER A 24 24.86 -10.18 13.34
CA SER A 24 23.45 -9.83 13.43
C SER A 24 22.57 -10.85 12.69
N ILE A 25 21.43 -11.22 13.28
CA ILE A 25 20.50 -12.18 12.65
C ILE A 25 19.99 -11.61 11.32
N PRO A 26 20.11 -12.33 10.19
CA PRO A 26 19.67 -11.84 8.88
C PRO A 26 18.19 -11.43 8.83
N ARG A 27 17.88 -10.38 8.05
CA ARG A 27 16.54 -9.77 7.93
C ARG A 27 16.22 -9.39 6.48
N GLY A 28 14.99 -8.96 6.25
CA GLY A 28 14.49 -8.57 4.92
C GLY A 28 13.72 -9.69 4.23
N GLU A 29 13.17 -9.41 3.05
CA GLU A 29 12.37 -10.36 2.27
C GLU A 29 13.26 -11.33 1.46
N SER A 30 14.49 -10.92 1.16
CA SER A 30 15.47 -11.72 0.45
C SER A 30 16.07 -12.82 1.32
N HIS A 31 16.53 -13.90 0.69
CA HIS A 31 17.28 -14.97 1.36
C HIS A 31 18.61 -14.45 1.92
N PRO A 32 19.04 -14.82 3.15
CA PRO A 32 18.40 -15.76 4.08
C PRO A 32 17.38 -15.13 5.05
N GLY A 33 17.19 -13.81 5.03
CA GLY A 33 16.28 -13.10 5.95
C GLY A 33 14.81 -13.49 5.80
N GLY A 34 14.32 -13.59 4.56
CA GLY A 34 12.93 -13.99 4.27
C GLY A 34 12.66 -15.43 4.68
N TRP A 35 13.64 -16.32 4.48
CA TRP A 35 13.55 -17.71 4.94
C TRP A 35 13.47 -17.80 6.47
N LEU A 36 14.30 -17.06 7.22
CA LEU A 36 14.22 -17.00 8.68
C LEU A 36 12.86 -16.46 9.17
N ALA A 37 12.25 -15.51 8.46
CA ALA A 37 10.92 -15.01 8.81
C ALA A 37 9.85 -16.11 8.71
N ILE A 38 9.95 -17.01 7.72
CA ILE A 38 9.09 -18.19 7.59
C ILE A 38 9.31 -19.15 8.77
N GLN A 39 10.58 -19.41 9.14
CA GLN A 39 10.89 -20.27 10.29
C GLN A 39 10.28 -19.73 11.59
N ARG A 40 10.39 -18.42 11.83
CA ARG A 40 9.83 -17.78 13.05
C ARG A 40 8.33 -17.92 13.12
N ARG A 41 7.65 -17.74 11.98
CA ARG A 41 6.20 -17.91 11.88
C ARG A 41 5.81 -19.35 12.19
N GLY A 42 6.49 -20.32 11.56
CA GLY A 42 6.24 -21.73 11.79
C GLY A 42 6.39 -22.15 13.25
N ALA A 43 7.47 -21.69 13.91
CA ALA A 43 7.70 -21.99 15.32
C ALA A 43 6.68 -21.34 16.26
N ARG A 44 6.16 -20.15 15.92
CA ARG A 44 5.14 -19.45 16.71
C ARG A 44 3.76 -20.08 16.57
N SER A 45 3.41 -20.47 15.36
CA SER A 45 2.10 -21.04 15.02
C SER A 45 2.00 -22.53 15.32
N GLY A 46 3.10 -23.20 15.69
CA GLY A 46 3.12 -24.64 15.96
C GLY A 46 2.99 -25.48 14.69
N GLU A 47 3.55 -25.01 13.58
CA GLU A 47 3.46 -25.69 12.29
C GLU A 47 4.09 -27.10 12.33
N PRO A 48 3.43 -28.15 11.80
CA PRO A 48 3.94 -29.53 11.86
C PRO A 48 5.32 -29.74 11.22
N TRP A 49 5.66 -28.95 10.20
CA TRP A 49 6.96 -29.01 9.52
C TRP A 49 8.09 -28.32 10.29
N MET A 50 7.78 -27.57 11.36
CA MET A 50 8.74 -26.97 12.28
C MET A 50 9.00 -27.92 13.46
N THR A 51 9.64 -29.04 13.14
CA THR A 51 9.92 -30.11 14.10
C THR A 51 10.82 -29.64 15.24
N LEU A 52 10.79 -30.34 16.38
CA LEU A 52 11.67 -30.07 17.52
C LEU A 52 13.16 -30.06 17.10
N HIS A 53 13.55 -30.94 16.19
CA HIS A 53 14.91 -31.01 15.67
C HIS A 53 15.31 -29.72 14.91
N ARG A 54 14.44 -29.19 14.04
CA ARG A 54 14.67 -27.93 13.32
C ARG A 54 14.78 -26.74 14.28
N GLN A 55 13.93 -26.72 15.30
CA GLN A 55 13.96 -25.70 16.35
C GLN A 55 15.27 -25.73 17.14
N MET A 56 15.69 -26.90 17.62
CA MET A 56 16.96 -27.08 18.33
C MET A 56 18.15 -26.64 17.48
N LYS A 57 18.15 -26.96 16.18
CA LYS A 57 19.24 -26.58 15.28
C LYS A 57 19.32 -25.06 15.07
N LEU A 58 18.18 -24.39 14.98
CA LEU A 58 18.12 -22.93 14.91
C LEU A 58 18.54 -22.28 16.23
N ASP A 59 18.09 -22.80 17.37
CA ASP A 59 18.46 -22.29 18.70
C ASP A 59 19.97 -22.42 18.96
N GLU A 60 20.58 -23.54 18.55
CA GLU A 60 22.03 -23.78 18.63
C GLU A 60 22.83 -22.87 17.68
N SER A 61 22.37 -22.73 16.44
CA SER A 61 23.18 -22.11 15.38
C SER A 61 22.98 -20.59 15.26
N LEU A 62 21.85 -20.07 15.74
CA LEU A 62 21.46 -18.66 15.63
C LEU A 62 20.80 -18.19 16.94
N PRO A 63 21.57 -17.94 18.02
CA PRO A 63 21.04 -17.44 19.27
C PRO A 63 20.20 -16.17 19.06
N GLY A 64 18.98 -16.14 19.61
CA GLY A 64 18.05 -15.02 19.43
C GLY A 64 17.34 -14.99 18.07
N TRP A 65 17.42 -16.03 17.23
CA TRP A 65 16.70 -16.06 15.95
C TRP A 65 15.19 -15.95 16.09
N ARG A 66 14.61 -16.29 17.24
CA ARG A 66 13.16 -16.16 17.54
C ARG A 66 12.75 -14.71 17.76
N GLU A 67 13.70 -13.89 18.18
CA GLU A 67 13.52 -12.47 18.33
C GLU A 67 13.55 -11.85 16.92
N SER A 68 12.38 -11.44 16.45
CA SER A 68 12.30 -10.33 15.50
C SER A 68 12.12 -9.09 16.36
N PRO A 69 13.19 -8.36 16.74
CA PRO A 69 12.99 -6.97 17.14
C PRO A 69 12.22 -6.33 15.99
N LYS A 70 11.10 -5.65 16.29
CA LYS A 70 10.51 -4.75 15.30
C LYS A 70 11.67 -3.90 14.76
N PRO A 71 11.79 -3.69 13.43
CA PRO A 71 12.80 -2.76 12.94
C PRO A 71 12.69 -1.48 13.79
N PRO A 72 13.82 -0.89 14.22
CA PRO A 72 13.79 0.28 15.07
C PRO A 72 12.79 1.24 14.46
N GLN A 73 11.73 1.50 15.20
CA GLN A 73 10.62 2.30 14.72
C GLN A 73 11.25 3.68 14.52
N ARG A 74 11.38 4.11 13.26
CA ARG A 74 11.91 5.45 12.98
C ARG A 74 11.13 6.41 13.86
N SER A 75 11.85 7.18 14.66
CA SER A 75 11.26 8.27 15.41
C SER A 75 10.51 9.17 14.42
N ARG A 76 9.52 9.92 14.92
CA ARG A 76 8.76 10.85 14.07
C ARG A 76 9.67 11.76 13.26
N THR A 77 10.81 12.17 13.81
CA THR A 77 11.82 13.00 13.16
C THR A 77 12.52 12.29 12.00
N GLU A 78 12.89 11.02 12.15
CA GLU A 78 13.59 10.27 11.10
C GLU A 78 12.69 9.99 9.91
N ILE A 79 11.40 9.73 10.13
CA ILE A 79 10.45 9.44 9.05
C ILE A 79 10.07 10.71 8.28
N THR A 80 9.94 11.86 8.96
CA THR A 80 9.66 13.15 8.31
C THR A 80 10.83 13.63 7.47
N VAL A 81 12.07 13.49 7.96
CA VAL A 81 13.29 13.81 7.21
C VAL A 81 13.44 12.90 5.98
N ALA A 82 13.22 11.59 6.14
CA ALA A 82 13.28 10.65 5.02
C ALA A 82 12.20 10.93 3.96
N LEU A 83 10.99 11.31 4.40
CA LEU A 83 9.90 11.68 3.51
C LEU A 83 10.22 12.96 2.71
N GLN A 84 10.71 14.01 3.37
CA GLN A 84 11.18 15.23 2.71
C GLN A 84 12.26 14.94 1.68
N ARG A 85 13.27 14.15 2.05
CA ARG A 85 14.35 13.76 1.14
C ARG A 85 13.80 13.02 -0.08
N HIS A 86 12.89 12.08 0.11
CA HIS A 86 12.27 11.33 -0.99
C HIS A 86 11.54 12.26 -1.95
N ILE A 87 10.76 13.22 -1.43
CA ILE A 87 10.02 14.18 -2.26
C ILE A 87 11.00 15.11 -3.01
N GLN A 88 12.06 15.57 -2.35
CA GLN A 88 13.09 16.41 -2.98
C GLN A 88 13.84 15.69 -4.10
N THR A 89 14.13 14.40 -3.93
CA THR A 89 14.90 13.63 -4.93
C THR A 89 14.04 13.13 -6.08
N THR A 90 12.80 12.74 -5.81
CA THR A 90 11.93 12.09 -6.81
C THR A 90 10.84 13.00 -7.37
N GLY A 91 10.58 14.14 -6.73
CA GLY A 91 9.48 15.05 -7.06
C GLY A 91 8.08 14.48 -6.77
N ARG A 92 7.99 13.31 -6.12
CA ARG A 92 6.72 12.59 -5.88
C ARG A 92 6.59 12.11 -4.45
N LEU A 93 5.36 11.81 -4.05
CA LEU A 93 5.09 11.11 -2.81
C LEU A 93 5.47 9.63 -2.91
N PRO A 94 6.03 9.03 -1.84
CA PRO A 94 6.39 7.63 -1.82
C PRO A 94 5.15 6.73 -1.87
N ARG A 95 5.27 5.62 -2.57
CA ARG A 95 4.19 4.65 -2.77
C ARG A 95 4.43 3.39 -1.96
N GLN A 96 3.35 2.80 -1.44
CA GLN A 96 3.42 1.55 -0.69
C GLN A 96 3.92 0.37 -1.54
N ASN A 97 3.73 0.44 -2.87
CA ASN A 97 4.26 -0.50 -3.86
C ASN A 97 5.48 0.07 -4.64
N GLY A 98 6.23 0.98 -4.01
CA GLY A 98 7.44 1.56 -4.58
C GLY A 98 8.54 0.54 -4.86
N GLU A 99 9.58 0.98 -5.58
CA GLU A 99 10.66 0.09 -6.06
C GLU A 99 11.63 -0.30 -4.94
N THR A 100 11.77 0.56 -3.93
CA THR A 100 12.69 0.35 -2.82
C THR A 100 11.97 0.04 -1.52
N ALA A 101 12.60 -0.75 -0.66
CA ALA A 101 12.07 -1.03 0.68
C ALA A 101 11.93 0.25 1.55
N ASP A 102 12.66 1.32 1.26
CA ASP A 102 12.52 2.60 1.96
C ASP A 102 11.26 3.37 1.47
N GLU A 103 11.06 3.44 0.15
CA GLU A 103 9.85 4.04 -0.44
C GLU A 103 8.57 3.31 0.01
N GLN A 104 8.57 1.97 0.01
CA GLN A 104 7.44 1.16 0.46
C GLN A 104 7.07 1.46 1.93
N ARG A 105 8.08 1.60 2.80
CA ARG A 105 7.88 1.95 4.22
C ARG A 105 7.32 3.35 4.39
N LEU A 106 7.85 4.33 3.67
CA LEU A 106 7.33 5.71 3.70
C LEU A 106 5.90 5.78 3.17
N GLY A 107 5.61 5.04 2.10
CA GLY A 107 4.25 4.92 1.54
C GLY A 107 3.27 4.27 2.52
N ALA A 108 3.68 3.20 3.22
CA ALA A 108 2.88 2.58 4.26
C ALA A 108 2.62 3.53 5.44
N TRP A 109 3.61 4.32 5.84
CA TRP A 109 3.46 5.33 6.89
C TRP A 109 2.47 6.43 6.50
N LEU A 110 2.55 6.95 5.26
CA LEU A 110 1.56 7.90 4.73
C LEU A 110 0.15 7.31 4.72
N THR A 111 -0.02 6.05 4.32
CA THR A 111 -1.31 5.36 4.38
C THR A 111 -1.86 5.31 5.81
N ALA A 112 -1.01 5.02 6.80
CA ALA A 112 -1.43 5.03 8.20
C ALA A 112 -1.86 6.44 8.66
N GLN A 113 -1.17 7.50 8.23
CA GLN A 113 -1.57 8.88 8.56
C GLN A 113 -2.92 9.26 7.93
N ARG A 114 -3.18 8.82 6.70
CA ARG A 114 -4.49 9.03 6.05
C ARG A 114 -5.63 8.38 6.82
N VAL A 115 -5.42 7.15 7.30
CA VAL A 115 -6.42 6.45 8.13
C VAL A 115 -6.68 7.22 9.41
N ALA A 116 -5.62 7.64 10.11
CA ALA A 116 -5.74 8.43 11.34
C ALA A 116 -6.45 9.78 11.11
N HIS A 117 -6.15 10.45 9.99
CA HIS A 117 -6.80 11.71 9.60
C HIS A 117 -8.30 11.50 9.39
N HIS A 118 -8.66 10.44 8.67
CA HIS A 118 -10.06 10.13 8.39
C HIS A 118 -10.85 9.70 9.62
N SER A 119 -10.20 9.06 10.60
CA SER A 119 -10.80 8.75 11.89
C SER A 119 -10.78 9.92 12.90
N GLY A 120 -10.28 11.10 12.49
CA GLY A 120 -10.17 12.28 13.37
C GLY A 120 -9.15 12.14 14.51
N SER A 121 -8.26 11.14 14.45
CA SER A 121 -7.28 10.82 15.49
C SER A 121 -5.87 11.29 15.15
N LEU A 122 -5.67 11.89 13.97
CA LEU A 122 -4.39 12.45 13.59
C LEU A 122 -4.10 13.75 14.37
N ASN A 123 -2.90 13.82 14.92
CA ASN A 123 -2.42 15.01 15.64
C ASN A 123 -2.40 16.24 14.72
N ALA A 124 -2.96 17.36 15.19
CA ALA A 124 -3.08 18.62 14.44
C ALA A 124 -1.73 19.20 13.98
N GLU A 125 -0.67 19.10 14.78
CA GLU A 125 0.67 19.56 14.39
C GLU A 125 1.21 18.73 13.22
N LEU A 126 0.94 17.42 13.23
CA LEU A 126 1.37 16.52 12.17
C LEU A 126 0.58 16.77 10.88
N THR A 127 -0.73 17.03 10.99
CA THR A 127 -1.58 17.45 9.86
C THR A 127 -1.06 18.74 9.23
N ALA A 128 -0.79 19.78 10.04
CA ALA A 128 -0.25 21.05 9.55
C ALA A 128 1.09 20.86 8.84
N TRP A 129 1.99 20.05 9.41
CA TRP A 129 3.28 19.75 8.79
C TRP A 129 3.12 19.01 7.45
N LEU A 130 2.22 18.01 7.38
CA LEU A 130 1.96 17.26 6.16
C LEU A 130 1.33 18.15 5.07
N ASN A 131 0.45 19.09 5.43
CA ASN A 131 -0.16 20.03 4.49
C ASN A 131 0.86 20.96 3.82
N VAL A 132 1.87 21.40 4.56
CA VAL A 132 2.95 22.25 4.04
C VAL A 132 3.96 21.43 3.23
N THR A 133 4.35 20.27 3.76
CA THR A 133 5.53 19.56 3.26
C THR A 133 5.21 18.52 2.19
N CYS A 134 3.99 17.98 2.20
CA CYS A 134 3.57 16.88 1.34
C CYS A 134 2.24 17.22 0.64
N PRO A 135 2.17 18.19 -0.27
CA PRO A 135 0.94 18.50 -0.99
C PRO A 135 0.31 17.24 -1.61
N GLY A 136 -0.98 17.01 -1.36
CA GLY A 136 -1.69 15.81 -1.81
C GLY A 136 -1.44 14.55 -0.97
N TRP A 137 -0.82 14.65 0.22
CA TRP A 137 -0.56 13.50 1.09
C TRP A 137 -1.82 12.79 1.58
N GLU A 138 -2.93 13.51 1.75
CA GLU A 138 -4.25 12.95 2.06
C GLU A 138 -4.70 11.95 1.00
N GLY A 139 -4.05 12.01 -0.17
CA GLY A 139 -4.26 11.18 -1.33
C GLY A 139 -5.40 11.70 -2.18
N ASP A 140 -5.32 11.39 -3.47
CA ASP A 140 -6.41 11.44 -4.45
C ASP A 140 -7.52 10.39 -4.14
N GLY A 141 -7.60 9.94 -2.88
CA GLY A 141 -7.95 8.56 -2.52
C GLY A 141 -8.76 8.42 -1.23
N SER A 142 -9.59 9.40 -0.90
CA SER A 142 -10.90 9.00 -0.40
C SER A 142 -11.64 8.39 -1.58
N ARG A 143 -12.35 7.26 -1.40
CA ARG A 143 -13.32 6.82 -2.42
C ARG A 143 -14.27 7.97 -2.79
N GLN A 144 -14.46 8.93 -1.89
CA GLN A 144 -15.15 10.18 -2.12
C GLN A 144 -14.37 11.11 -3.08
N THR A 145 -13.09 11.44 -2.84
CA THR A 145 -12.32 12.35 -3.72
C THR A 145 -12.01 11.77 -5.10
N ALA A 146 -11.74 10.47 -5.22
CA ALA A 146 -11.59 9.83 -6.53
C ALA A 146 -12.91 9.84 -7.33
N TRP A 147 -14.03 9.68 -6.63
CA TRP A 147 -15.36 9.70 -7.21
C TRP A 147 -15.75 11.12 -7.64
N GLU A 148 -15.53 12.13 -6.78
CA GLU A 148 -15.76 13.54 -7.07
C GLU A 148 -14.87 14.05 -8.22
N ARG A 149 -13.59 13.68 -8.22
CA ARG A 149 -12.68 14.00 -9.32
C ARG A 149 -13.16 13.39 -10.64
N THR A 150 -13.51 12.11 -10.65
CA THR A 150 -13.98 11.45 -11.88
C THR A 150 -15.33 11.99 -12.33
N ALA A 151 -16.22 12.36 -11.40
CA ALA A 151 -17.47 13.06 -11.70
C ALA A 151 -17.21 14.45 -12.31
N GLY A 152 -16.22 15.18 -11.79
CA GLY A 152 -15.75 16.45 -12.34
C GLY A 152 -15.15 16.31 -13.74
N GLU A 153 -14.31 15.30 -13.96
CA GLU A 153 -13.74 14.97 -15.28
C GLU A 153 -14.84 14.61 -16.29
N LEU A 154 -15.84 13.84 -15.87
CA LEU A 154 -17.01 13.51 -16.69
C LEU A 154 -17.82 14.76 -17.05
N GLY A 155 -18.13 15.60 -16.07
CA GLY A 155 -18.86 16.85 -16.28
C GLY A 155 -18.11 17.82 -17.19
N ALA A 156 -16.79 17.95 -17.01
CA ALA A 156 -15.94 18.74 -17.88
C ALA A 156 -15.89 18.19 -19.31
N TYR A 157 -15.83 16.86 -19.46
CA TYR A 157 -15.88 16.20 -20.78
C TYR A 157 -17.19 16.55 -21.49
N VAL A 158 -18.34 16.28 -20.87
CA VAL A 158 -19.66 16.52 -21.47
C VAL A 158 -19.88 18.00 -21.78
N ARG A 159 -19.46 18.91 -20.90
CA ARG A 159 -19.54 20.35 -21.15
C ARG A 159 -18.69 20.79 -22.33
N ARG A 160 -17.50 20.21 -22.50
CA ARG A 160 -16.57 20.56 -23.57
C ARG A 160 -16.99 19.99 -24.93
N THR A 161 -17.47 18.74 -24.97
CA THR A 161 -17.75 18.04 -26.22
C THR A 161 -19.23 18.08 -26.62
N GLY A 162 -20.13 18.35 -25.67
CA GLY A 162 -21.57 18.21 -25.86
C GLY A 162 -22.03 16.76 -25.97
N CYS A 163 -21.13 15.79 -25.82
CA CYS A 163 -21.41 14.36 -26.03
C CYS A 163 -21.00 13.52 -24.81
N TRP A 164 -21.68 12.39 -24.63
CA TRP A 164 -21.28 11.40 -23.63
C TRP A 164 -20.01 10.63 -24.06
N PRO A 165 -19.11 10.26 -23.13
CA PRO A 165 -17.93 9.48 -23.45
C PRO A 165 -18.28 8.13 -24.10
N ASN A 166 -17.56 7.75 -25.15
CA ASN A 166 -17.76 6.51 -25.88
C ASN A 166 -16.73 5.44 -25.49
N ARG A 167 -17.21 4.25 -25.11
CA ARG A 167 -16.35 3.08 -24.77
C ARG A 167 -15.51 2.59 -25.95
N ARG A 168 -15.90 2.92 -27.19
CA ARG A 168 -15.19 2.56 -28.44
C ARG A 168 -14.25 3.66 -28.94
N SER A 169 -14.10 4.76 -28.21
CA SER A 169 -13.18 5.84 -28.59
C SER A 169 -11.73 5.37 -28.65
N ALA A 170 -10.94 5.98 -29.54
CA ALA A 170 -9.49 5.79 -29.60
C ALA A 170 -8.78 6.38 -28.36
N ALA A 171 -9.37 7.38 -27.69
CA ALA A 171 -8.81 8.02 -26.51
C ALA A 171 -9.00 7.14 -25.25
N ALA A 172 -7.90 6.83 -24.55
CA ALA A 172 -7.94 6.00 -23.34
C ALA A 172 -8.75 6.63 -22.21
N ASP A 173 -8.64 7.95 -22.04
CA ASP A 173 -9.36 8.70 -21.00
C ASP A 173 -10.88 8.69 -21.23
N GLU A 174 -11.30 8.82 -22.48
CA GLU A 174 -12.71 8.75 -22.84
C GLU A 174 -13.28 7.35 -22.58
N ARG A 175 -12.55 6.29 -22.94
CA ARG A 175 -12.98 4.91 -22.64
C ARG A 175 -13.10 4.66 -21.14
N ARG A 176 -12.19 5.22 -20.33
CA ARG A 176 -12.24 5.16 -18.87
C ARG A 176 -13.50 5.82 -18.34
N LEU A 177 -13.80 7.05 -18.76
CA LEU A 177 -15.00 7.79 -18.34
C LEU A 177 -16.29 7.07 -18.79
N ALA A 178 -16.30 6.51 -20.00
CA ALA A 178 -17.44 5.77 -20.52
C ALA A 178 -17.72 4.48 -19.74
N THR A 179 -16.67 3.80 -19.29
CA THR A 179 -16.80 2.63 -18.41
C THR A 179 -17.26 3.03 -17.02
N TRP A 180 -16.74 4.14 -16.50
CA TRP A 180 -17.11 4.67 -15.19
C TRP A 180 -18.60 5.02 -15.14
N VAL A 181 -19.12 5.80 -16.09
CA VAL A 181 -20.55 6.19 -16.11
C VAL A 181 -21.48 4.98 -16.28
N LYS A 182 -21.07 3.97 -17.06
CA LYS A 182 -21.82 2.71 -17.19
C LYS A 182 -21.97 2.00 -15.84
N ASN A 183 -20.87 1.88 -15.09
CA ASN A 183 -20.90 1.23 -13.77
C ASN A 183 -21.80 2.02 -12.81
N ARG A 184 -21.74 3.36 -12.84
CA ARG A 184 -22.61 4.21 -12.03
C ARG A 184 -24.10 3.99 -12.35
N ARG A 185 -24.46 3.89 -13.64
CA ARG A 185 -25.85 3.60 -14.04
C ARG A 185 -26.34 2.26 -13.52
N ASN A 186 -25.49 1.23 -13.58
CA ASN A 186 -25.83 -0.09 -13.05
C ASN A 186 -26.02 -0.05 -11.53
N GLU A 187 -25.13 0.62 -10.82
CA GLU A 187 -25.23 0.76 -9.36
C GLU A 187 -26.43 1.61 -8.94
N ASN A 188 -26.80 2.63 -9.72
CA ASN A 188 -28.02 3.41 -9.50
C ASN A 188 -29.29 2.55 -9.66
N ARG A 189 -29.33 1.64 -10.65
CA ARG A 189 -30.44 0.70 -10.82
C ARG A 189 -30.53 -0.36 -9.72
N SER A 190 -29.47 -0.54 -8.95
CA SER A 190 -29.41 -1.49 -7.83
C SER A 190 -29.41 -0.79 -6.47
N ASP A 191 -29.70 0.52 -6.42
CA ASP A 191 -29.72 1.34 -5.21
C ASP A 191 -28.41 1.32 -4.39
N GLN A 192 -27.27 1.20 -5.07
CA GLN A 192 -25.93 1.11 -4.45
C GLN A 192 -25.16 2.44 -4.46
N ILE A 193 -25.77 3.53 -4.92
CA ILE A 193 -25.19 4.88 -4.89
C ILE A 193 -25.88 5.70 -3.80
N SER A 194 -25.10 6.39 -2.97
CA SER A 194 -25.62 7.29 -1.95
C SER A 194 -26.28 8.54 -2.55
N ALA A 195 -27.28 9.10 -1.87
CA ALA A 195 -28.00 10.29 -2.32
C ALA A 195 -27.07 11.49 -2.63
N GLU A 196 -26.04 11.70 -1.81
CA GLU A 196 -25.03 12.76 -2.02
C GLU A 196 -24.30 12.61 -3.36
N ARG A 197 -24.02 11.37 -3.77
CA ARG A 197 -23.35 11.06 -5.04
C ARG A 197 -24.30 11.19 -6.23
N ILE A 198 -25.58 10.92 -6.06
CA ILE A 198 -26.57 11.22 -7.10
C ILE A 198 -26.63 12.73 -7.31
N ALA A 199 -26.76 13.51 -6.23
CA ALA A 199 -26.85 14.96 -6.28
C ALA A 199 -25.63 15.61 -6.97
N LEU A 200 -24.41 15.16 -6.66
CA LEU A 200 -23.22 15.70 -7.33
C LEU A 200 -23.18 15.36 -8.82
N LEU A 201 -23.58 14.15 -9.22
CA LEU A 201 -23.63 13.79 -10.64
C LEU A 201 -24.70 14.57 -11.40
N ASP A 202 -25.86 14.78 -10.79
CA ASP A 202 -26.92 15.60 -11.37
C ASP A 202 -26.45 17.06 -11.54
N GLN A 203 -25.62 17.58 -10.63
CA GLN A 203 -25.02 18.90 -10.75
C GLN A 203 -23.93 18.98 -11.82
N LEU A 204 -23.01 18.02 -11.86
CA LEU A 204 -21.81 18.09 -12.70
C LEU A 204 -22.03 17.57 -14.13
N ALA A 205 -22.89 16.57 -14.29
CA ALA A 205 -23.21 15.91 -15.55
C ALA A 205 -24.72 15.62 -15.66
N PRO A 206 -25.57 16.65 -15.84
CA PRO A 206 -27.01 16.49 -15.93
C PRO A 206 -27.41 15.48 -16.99
N GLY A 207 -28.36 14.59 -16.67
CA GLY A 207 -28.82 13.53 -17.58
C GLY A 207 -27.92 12.30 -17.64
N TRP A 208 -26.93 12.15 -16.73
CA TRP A 208 -26.07 10.96 -16.69
C TRP A 208 -26.83 9.64 -16.55
N GLN A 209 -28.08 9.66 -16.07
CA GLN A 209 -28.92 8.49 -15.88
C GLN A 209 -29.46 7.92 -17.20
N ASP A 210 -29.73 8.78 -18.20
CA ASP A 210 -30.32 8.41 -19.48
C ASP A 210 -29.50 9.01 -20.64
N PRO A 211 -28.66 8.22 -21.32
CA PRO A 211 -27.94 8.69 -22.49
C PRO A 211 -28.93 8.89 -23.65
N ARG A 212 -29.44 10.10 -23.81
CA ARG A 212 -29.97 10.53 -25.11
C ARG A 212 -28.85 10.70 -26.11
#